data_AF-A0A7X8T2V7-F1
#
_entry.id   AF-A0A7X8T2V7-F1
#
_cell.length_a   1.000
_cell.length_b   1.000
_cell.length_c   1.000
_cell.angle_alpha   90.00
_cell.angle_beta   90.00
_cell.angle_gamma   90.00
#
_symmetry.space_group_name_H-M   'P 1'
#
loop_
_entity.id
_entity.type
_entity.pdbx_description
1 polymer ?
#
loop_
_entity_poly.entity_id
_entity_poly.type
_entity_poly.pdbx_seq_one_letter_code
_entity_poly.pdbx_strand_id
1 'polypeptide(L)'
;MTSKFLCATAAALLSLCSTTVVFAQTTTPATTAAPAPVTTPSTSTSATAMPSKDEIKTARQACRQDAVGQGLKGQARKDSVKSCLQQKYPILAKRKTCHDEGTTKGLEKKALRDFVKQCVAAG
;
A
#
# COMPACT_ATOMS: atom_id res chain seq x y z
N MET A 1 -46.91 21.14 -6.55
CA MET A 1 -45.52 21.51 -6.85
C MET A 1 -45.02 20.63 -7.99
N THR A 2 -44.97 21.24 -9.17
CA THR A 2 -44.23 20.90 -10.40
C THR A 2 -42.79 20.43 -10.15
N SER A 3 -42.04 19.73 -11.00
CA SER A 3 -42.24 18.87 -12.17
C SER A 3 -40.86 18.26 -12.45
N LYS A 4 -40.84 17.09 -13.09
CA LYS A 4 -39.67 16.34 -13.60
C LYS A 4 -38.73 17.20 -14.45
N PHE A 5 -37.41 17.06 -14.32
CA PHE A 5 -36.46 17.23 -15.45
C PHE A 5 -35.22 16.33 -15.30
N LEU A 6 -35.19 15.28 -16.11
CA LEU A 6 -33.96 14.63 -16.59
C LEU A 6 -33.27 15.59 -17.57
N CYS A 7 -31.94 15.68 -17.50
CA CYS A 7 -31.05 16.19 -18.55
C CYS A 7 -29.69 15.50 -18.28
N ALA A 8 -29.25 14.44 -18.97
CA ALA A 8 -29.01 14.28 -20.41
C ALA A 8 -28.14 15.41 -20.97
N THR A 9 -26.82 15.28 -20.81
CA THR A 9 -25.83 16.02 -21.62
C THR A 9 -24.91 15.02 -22.29
N ALA A 10 -25.26 14.70 -23.53
CA ALA A 10 -24.33 14.20 -24.52
C ALA A 10 -23.42 15.35 -24.97
N ALA A 11 -22.11 15.12 -24.95
CA ALA A 11 -21.15 15.93 -25.69
C ALA A 11 -20.32 14.96 -26.53
N ALA A 12 -20.67 14.88 -27.80
CA ALA A 12 -19.87 14.26 -28.84
C ALA A 12 -18.81 15.26 -29.30
N LEU A 13 -17.54 14.89 -29.36
CA LEU A 13 -16.57 15.49 -30.29
C LEU A 13 -15.45 14.48 -30.61
N LEU A 14 -15.37 14.09 -31.89
CA LEU A 14 -14.19 14.14 -32.78
C LEU A 14 -12.81 13.89 -32.15
N SER A 15 -11.83 13.17 -32.73
CA SER A 15 -11.53 12.73 -34.09
C SER A 15 -9.98 12.64 -34.12
N LEU A 16 -9.43 11.87 -35.06
CA LEU A 16 -8.06 11.97 -35.61
C LEU A 16 -6.86 11.40 -34.82
N CYS A 17 -6.24 10.43 -35.52
CA CYS A 17 -4.80 10.33 -35.82
C CYS A 17 -3.80 9.95 -34.72
N SER A 18 -3.10 8.84 -34.98
CA SER A 18 -1.65 8.77 -35.30
C SER A 18 -1.12 7.42 -34.81
N THR A 19 -0.95 6.43 -35.69
CA THR A 19 0.30 6.10 -36.42
C THR A 19 1.49 5.75 -35.54
N THR A 20 2.09 4.60 -35.89
CA THR A 20 3.44 4.09 -35.57
C THR A 20 3.58 3.42 -34.20
N VAL A 21 4.29 2.30 -34.02
CA VAL A 21 5.51 1.87 -34.70
C VAL A 21 5.57 0.33 -34.80
N VAL A 22 6.05 -0.14 -35.95
CA VAL A 22 6.61 -1.47 -36.22
C VAL A 22 7.66 -1.85 -35.17
N PHE A 23 7.60 -3.08 -34.66
CA PHE A 23 8.73 -3.69 -33.96
C PHE A 23 9.07 -5.04 -34.60
N ALA A 24 9.91 -4.98 -35.63
CA ALA A 24 10.67 -6.12 -36.12
C ALA A 24 12.02 -6.09 -35.41
N GLN A 25 12.29 -7.08 -34.56
CA GLN A 25 13.64 -7.37 -34.07
C GLN A 25 13.87 -8.88 -34.13
N THR A 26 14.36 -9.32 -35.28
CA THR A 26 15.05 -10.59 -35.45
C THR A 26 16.50 -10.39 -35.00
N THR A 27 16.93 -11.10 -33.95
CA THR A 27 18.26 -11.77 -33.84
C THR A 27 18.40 -12.50 -32.49
N THR A 28 18.43 -13.83 -32.57
CA THR A 28 19.13 -14.76 -31.65
C THR A 28 20.47 -15.11 -32.36
N PRO A 29 21.59 -15.62 -31.74
CA PRO A 29 21.71 -16.21 -30.40
C PRO A 29 23.05 -15.98 -29.62
N ALA A 30 23.04 -16.53 -28.39
CA ALA A 30 24.15 -17.09 -27.60
C ALA A 30 25.24 -16.16 -27.04
N THR A 31 25.19 -15.96 -25.71
CA THR A 31 26.39 -15.91 -24.88
C THR A 31 26.17 -16.78 -23.66
N THR A 32 26.98 -17.83 -23.58
CA THR A 32 27.20 -18.69 -22.44
C THR A 32 27.81 -17.88 -21.29
N ALA A 33 27.10 -17.79 -20.17
CA ALA A 33 27.70 -17.63 -18.85
C ALA A 33 26.98 -18.59 -17.88
N ALA A 34 27.74 -19.59 -17.45
CA ALA A 34 27.41 -20.56 -16.41
C ALA A 34 27.57 -19.89 -15.01
N PRO A 35 27.19 -20.54 -13.90
CA PRO A 35 26.22 -20.03 -12.92
C PRO A 35 26.84 -19.48 -11.62
N ALA A 36 26.08 -18.65 -10.89
CA ALA A 36 25.83 -18.68 -9.43
C ALA A 36 25.32 -17.31 -8.92
N PRO A 37 24.79 -17.25 -7.69
CA PRO A 37 23.39 -17.38 -7.33
C PRO A 37 22.76 -16.00 -7.14
N VAL A 38 21.66 -15.67 -7.83
CA VAL A 38 20.77 -14.65 -7.29
C VAL A 38 19.96 -15.32 -6.19
N THR A 39 20.49 -15.24 -4.99
CA THR A 39 19.74 -15.28 -3.75
C THR A 39 18.63 -14.23 -3.90
N THR A 40 17.47 -14.65 -4.41
CA THR A 40 16.22 -13.96 -4.14
C THR A 40 15.90 -14.28 -2.69
N PRO A 41 16.01 -13.35 -1.72
CA PRO A 41 15.07 -13.37 -0.63
C PRO A 41 13.73 -12.97 -1.22
N SER A 42 13.08 -13.94 -1.88
CA SER A 42 11.63 -13.99 -1.96
C SER A 42 11.13 -14.32 -0.56
N THR A 43 11.29 -13.40 0.39
CA THR A 43 10.54 -13.39 1.64
C THR A 43 9.17 -12.77 1.36
N SER A 44 8.42 -13.41 0.46
CA SER A 44 6.97 -13.18 0.32
C SER A 44 6.18 -13.93 1.40
N THR A 45 6.87 -14.55 2.37
CA THR A 45 6.28 -15.34 3.47
C THR A 45 6.07 -14.53 4.76
N SER A 46 6.13 -13.20 4.74
CA SER A 46 6.02 -12.40 5.98
C SER A 46 4.64 -11.78 6.23
N ALA A 47 3.62 -12.11 5.44
CA ALA A 47 2.27 -11.55 5.64
C ALA A 47 1.61 -11.99 6.97
N THR A 48 2.09 -13.06 7.60
CA THR A 48 1.43 -13.69 8.77
C THR A 48 2.18 -13.49 10.09
N ALA A 49 3.45 -13.12 10.06
CA ALA A 49 4.24 -12.87 11.28
C ALA A 49 4.21 -11.38 11.67
N MET A 50 4.16 -11.06 12.97
CA MET A 50 4.30 -9.67 13.41
C MET A 50 5.67 -9.14 12.95
N PRO A 51 5.71 -8.03 12.18
CA PRO A 51 6.99 -7.44 11.79
C PRO A 51 7.72 -6.95 13.04
N SER A 52 9.03 -7.16 13.05
CA SER A 52 9.90 -6.61 14.08
C SER A 52 9.88 -5.08 14.05
N LYS A 53 10.34 -4.48 15.15
CA LYS A 53 10.41 -3.01 15.28
C LYS A 53 11.28 -2.39 14.19
N ASP A 54 12.38 -3.05 13.82
CA ASP A 54 13.30 -2.56 12.80
C ASP A 54 12.71 -2.68 11.39
N GLU A 55 12.00 -3.75 11.08
CA GLU A 55 11.26 -3.89 9.82
C GLU A 55 10.20 -2.79 9.65
N ILE A 56 9.42 -2.50 10.71
CA ILE A 56 8.44 -1.41 10.68
C ILE A 56 9.14 -0.06 10.45
N LYS A 57 10.31 0.17 11.06
CA LYS A 57 11.06 1.41 10.92
C LYS A 57 11.58 1.57 9.48
N THR A 58 12.15 0.52 8.91
CA THR A 58 12.64 0.47 7.53
C THR A 58 11.51 0.69 6.54
N ALA A 59 10.40 -0.02 6.68
CA ALA A 59 9.24 0.15 5.82
C ALA A 59 8.64 1.57 5.93
N ARG A 60 8.61 2.15 7.13
CA ARG A 60 8.18 3.55 7.31
C ARG A 60 9.12 4.53 6.63
N GLN A 61 10.42 4.26 6.61
CA GLN A 61 11.38 5.06 5.85
C GLN A 61 11.06 4.99 4.36
N ALA A 62 10.88 3.79 3.81
CA ALA A 62 10.54 3.58 2.40
C ALA A 62 9.23 4.30 2.02
N CYS A 63 8.14 4.05 2.76
CA CYS A 63 6.86 4.71 2.52
C CYS A 63 6.92 6.25 2.62
N ARG A 64 7.82 6.80 3.45
CA ARG A 64 8.07 8.25 3.50
C ARG A 64 8.74 8.76 2.24
N GLN A 65 9.72 8.03 1.72
CA GLN A 65 10.37 8.40 0.47
C GLN A 65 9.41 8.31 -0.71
N ASP A 66 8.56 7.29 -0.76
CA ASP A 66 7.53 7.16 -1.78
C ASP A 66 6.56 8.35 -1.74
N ALA A 67 6.08 8.72 -0.56
CA ALA A 67 5.19 9.87 -0.40
C ALA A 67 5.86 11.21 -0.77
N VAL A 68 7.16 11.36 -0.49
CA VAL A 68 7.94 12.54 -0.91
C VAL A 68 8.17 12.55 -2.43
N GLY A 69 8.47 11.40 -3.04
CA GLY A 69 8.61 11.25 -4.49
C GLY A 69 7.30 11.54 -5.25
N GLN A 70 6.16 11.29 -4.61
CA GLN A 70 4.83 11.70 -5.10
C GLN A 70 4.52 13.19 -4.86
N GLY A 71 5.45 13.97 -4.28
CA GLY A 71 5.26 15.39 -3.99
C GLY A 71 4.29 15.69 -2.85
N LEU A 72 3.87 14.68 -2.08
CA LEU A 72 2.90 14.85 -0.99
C LEU A 72 3.53 15.60 0.19
N LYS A 73 2.78 16.56 0.73
CA LYS A 73 3.20 17.40 1.87
C LYS A 73 2.15 17.37 2.99
N GLY A 74 2.55 17.84 4.17
CA GLY A 74 1.65 18.02 5.30
C GLY A 74 0.88 16.74 5.68
N GLN A 75 -0.44 16.86 5.77
CA GLN A 75 -1.35 15.78 6.16
C GLN A 75 -1.42 14.67 5.10
N ALA A 76 -1.50 15.04 3.81
CA ALA A 76 -1.54 14.07 2.71
C ALA A 76 -0.32 13.12 2.71
N ARG A 77 0.87 13.64 3.06
CA ARG A 77 2.06 12.80 3.23
C ARG A 77 1.91 11.79 4.36
N LYS A 78 1.35 12.21 5.51
CA LYS A 78 1.14 11.31 6.65
C LYS A 78 0.14 10.21 6.32
N ASP A 79 -0.92 10.55 5.62
CA ASP A 79 -1.97 9.61 5.23
C ASP A 79 -1.45 8.60 4.20
N SER A 80 -0.66 9.05 3.21
CA SER A 80 0.01 8.15 2.25
C SER A 80 0.97 7.19 2.95
N VAL A 81 1.81 7.67 3.86
CA VAL A 81 2.72 6.81 4.64
C VAL A 81 1.94 5.78 5.46
N LYS A 82 0.83 6.19 6.08
CA LYS A 82 -0.04 5.30 6.86
C LYS A 82 -0.67 4.23 5.96
N SER A 83 -1.21 4.62 4.82
CA SER A 83 -1.80 3.70 3.84
C SER A 83 -0.76 2.69 3.35
N CYS A 84 0.43 3.16 2.97
CA CYS A 84 1.54 2.32 2.55
C CYS A 84 1.94 1.30 3.63
N LEU A 85 2.03 1.72 4.90
CA LEU A 85 2.33 0.80 6.01
C LEU A 85 1.23 -0.22 6.24
N GLN A 86 -0.03 0.19 6.13
CA GLN A 86 -1.19 -0.69 6.33
C GLN A 86 -1.31 -1.73 5.20
N GLN A 87 -0.99 -1.35 3.97
CA GLN A 87 -0.92 -2.27 2.82
C GLN A 87 0.23 -3.27 2.97
N LYS A 88 1.41 -2.83 3.44
CA LYS A 88 2.57 -3.71 3.69
C LYS A 88 2.35 -4.63 4.88
N TYR A 89 1.72 -4.14 5.94
CA TYR A 89 1.50 -4.86 7.20
C TYR A 89 0.06 -4.69 7.67
N PRO A 90 -0.88 -5.52 7.19
CA PRO A 90 -2.29 -5.44 7.60
C PRO A 90 -2.47 -5.65 9.12
N ILE A 91 -1.56 -6.36 9.77
CA ILE A 91 -1.53 -6.53 11.22
C ILE A 91 -1.41 -5.20 11.99
N LEU A 92 -0.79 -4.17 11.39
CA LEU A 92 -0.72 -2.83 12.00
C LEU A 92 -2.06 -2.10 11.93
N ALA A 93 -2.86 -2.35 10.89
CA ALA A 93 -4.23 -1.86 10.81
C ALA A 93 -5.09 -2.51 11.89
N LYS A 94 -5.02 -3.84 12.04
CA LYS A 94 -5.69 -4.57 13.13
C LYS A 94 -5.31 -4.01 14.51
N ARG A 95 -4.01 -3.81 14.77
CA ARG A 95 -3.53 -3.24 16.03
C ARG A 95 -4.12 -1.85 16.31
N LYS A 96 -4.27 -1.01 15.28
CA LYS A 96 -4.92 0.30 15.42
C LYS A 96 -6.38 0.15 15.82
N THR A 97 -7.13 -0.72 15.14
CA THR A 97 -8.54 -0.98 15.48
C THR A 97 -8.68 -1.45 16.93
N CYS A 98 -7.87 -2.41 17.36
CA CYS A 98 -7.83 -2.86 18.76
C CYS A 98 -7.49 -1.74 19.75
N HIS A 99 -6.62 -0.81 19.37
CA HIS A 99 -6.30 0.33 20.22
C HIS A 99 -7.49 1.29 20.36
N ASP A 100 -8.16 1.58 19.25
CA ASP A 100 -9.33 2.45 19.21
C ASP A 100 -10.50 1.85 20.02
N GLU A 101 -10.73 0.53 19.91
CA GLU A 101 -11.69 -0.21 20.74
C GLU A 101 -11.35 -0.14 22.24
N GLY A 102 -10.09 -0.38 22.59
CA GLY A 102 -9.66 -0.33 23.99
C GLY A 102 -9.80 1.08 24.58
N THR A 103 -9.50 2.10 23.77
CA THR A 103 -9.69 3.51 24.16
C THR A 103 -11.17 3.84 24.34
N THR A 104 -12.04 3.34 23.44
CA THR A 104 -13.51 3.50 23.55
C THR A 104 -14.06 2.83 24.81
N LYS A 105 -13.42 1.74 25.25
CA LYS A 105 -13.73 1.05 26.53
C LYS A 105 -13.18 1.77 27.77
N GLY A 106 -12.51 2.92 27.61
CA GLY A 106 -11.89 3.66 28.71
C GLY A 106 -10.65 2.98 29.29
N LEU A 107 -10.03 2.04 28.56
CA LEU A 107 -8.82 1.38 29.02
C LEU A 107 -7.63 2.32 28.84
N GLU A 108 -6.78 2.39 29.88
CA GLU A 108 -5.58 3.21 29.86
C GLU A 108 -4.31 2.41 30.14
N LYS A 109 -3.16 2.98 29.75
CA LYS A 109 -1.81 2.51 30.10
C LYS A 109 -1.63 1.00 29.89
N LYS A 110 -1.44 0.24 30.98
CA LYS A 110 -1.19 -1.20 30.94
C LYS A 110 -2.42 -1.97 30.46
N ALA A 111 -3.61 -1.61 30.94
CA ALA A 111 -4.85 -2.27 30.57
C ALA A 111 -5.12 -2.15 29.07
N LEU A 112 -4.88 -0.98 28.49
CA LEU A 112 -4.98 -0.77 27.04
C LEU A 112 -3.99 -1.63 26.26
N ARG A 113 -2.72 -1.69 26.70
CA ARG A 113 -1.69 -2.51 26.04
C ARG A 113 -2.02 -4.00 26.09
N ASP A 114 -2.51 -4.49 27.23
CA ASP A 114 -2.86 -5.89 27.39
C ASP A 114 -4.10 -6.24 26.54
N PHE A 115 -5.11 -5.36 26.50
CA PHE A 115 -6.25 -5.49 25.61
C PHE A 115 -5.84 -5.54 24.14
N VAL A 116 -4.99 -4.62 23.69
CA VAL A 116 -4.50 -4.60 22.30
C VAL A 116 -3.77 -5.90 21.94
N LYS A 117 -2.94 -6.44 22.84
CA LYS A 117 -2.26 -7.72 22.61
C LYS A 117 -3.24 -8.88 22.45
N GLN A 118 -4.24 -8.96 23.33
CA GLN A 118 -5.27 -10.00 23.28
C GLN A 118 -6.14 -9.87 22.03
N CYS A 119 -6.60 -8.66 21.71
CA CYS A 119 -7.42 -8.37 20.53
C CYS A 119 -6.70 -8.72 19.23
N VAL A 120 -5.41 -8.38 19.10
CA VAL A 120 -4.63 -8.74 17.90
C VAL A 120 -4.34 -10.24 17.83
N ALA A 121 -4.24 -10.94 18.95
CA ALA A 121 -4.05 -12.39 18.98
C ALA A 121 -5.34 -13.18 18.72
N ALA A 122 -6.52 -12.58 18.95
CA ALA A 122 -7.82 -13.24 18.85
C ALA A 122 -8.43 -13.22 17.43
N GLY A 123 -7.86 -12.50 16.45
CA GLY A 123 -8.45 -12.36 15.11
C GLY A 123 -7.46 -12.31 13.96
#